data_AF-A0A1Q9C0H3-F1
#
_entry.id   AF-A0A1Q9C0H3-F1
#
_cell.length_a   1.000
_cell.length_b   1.000
_cell.length_c   1.000
_cell.angle_alpha   90.00
_cell.angle_beta   90.00
_cell.angle_gamma   90.00
#
_symmetry.space_group_name_H-M   'P 1'
#
loop_
_entity.id
_entity.type
_entity.pdbx_description
1 polymer ?
#
loop_
_entity_poly.entity_id
_entity_poly.type
_entity_poly.pdbx_seq_one_letter_code
_entity_poly.pdbx_strand_id
1 'polypeptide(L)'
;MPRSVPFSTSGSSAEASSESSSPSADRELERPLYYDMSGPPNPPRRTPSFLGSLSDDQLQLSERSVRSLGWFRNIVLRFFCWQMRRSYMELVLQEKQRSISASMAAWGRTQHDLPAEDVLERTIGRVDEATATRLRADFEWLSNQLRQEPARNDRAWILTTGNQFCPAKHVMQQQLWPAVVAALQQQLMEELVAEVADTIFNMASSMWYQDYLTALLPWLHSDEQLRFQQWFQEYERLQFQSLPGPSEPAMEDDEPHPAKPNDPFSSLLDALQVGIPGKLVAFSLCSGYRIQRFIGKSVHRPETATVAVASRALHLRVALHPPLDILGVYQYAWSLPNALQPEGPYV
;
A
#
# COMPACT_ATOMS: atom_id res chain seq x y z
N MET A 1 3.44 -15.48 -27.81
CA MET A 1 3.86 -16.70 -28.54
C MET A 1 3.28 -17.93 -27.86
N PRO A 2 2.91 -18.98 -28.63
CA PRO A 2 2.41 -20.23 -28.07
C PRO A 2 3.54 -21.03 -27.41
N ARG A 3 3.17 -21.81 -26.38
CA ARG A 3 4.05 -22.59 -25.50
C ARG A 3 4.63 -23.81 -26.24
N SER A 4 5.88 -24.18 -25.93
CA SER A 4 6.50 -25.45 -26.35
C SER A 4 6.91 -26.29 -25.12
N VAL A 5 6.59 -27.59 -25.19
CA VAL A 5 6.88 -28.68 -24.23
C VAL A 5 8.31 -29.22 -24.43
N PRO A 6 8.88 -29.98 -23.45
CA PRO A 6 10.32 -30.10 -23.26
C PRO A 6 10.97 -31.19 -24.14
N PHE A 7 12.24 -30.98 -24.48
CA PHE A 7 13.10 -32.00 -25.06
C PHE A 7 14.24 -32.30 -24.09
N SER A 8 14.36 -33.56 -23.68
CA SER A 8 15.45 -34.09 -22.88
C SER A 8 16.63 -34.46 -23.77
N THR A 9 17.83 -34.00 -23.42
CA THR A 9 19.08 -34.69 -23.79
C THR A 9 20.09 -34.54 -22.67
N SER A 10 20.40 -35.67 -22.07
CA SER A 10 21.56 -35.97 -21.24
C SER A 10 22.87 -35.78 -22.02
N GLY A 11 23.87 -35.18 -21.36
CA GLY A 11 25.24 -35.09 -21.88
C GLY A 11 26.20 -34.71 -20.75
N SER A 12 26.79 -35.73 -20.14
CA SER A 12 27.92 -35.61 -19.20
C SER A 12 29.20 -35.30 -19.99
N SER A 13 30.02 -34.38 -19.48
CA SER A 13 31.48 -34.45 -19.56
C SER A 13 32.12 -33.43 -18.62
N ALA A 14 33.00 -33.93 -17.76
CA ALA A 14 33.85 -33.18 -16.84
C ALA A 14 35.24 -32.94 -17.47
N GLU A 15 35.86 -31.81 -17.11
CA GLU A 15 37.31 -31.54 -16.92
C GLU A 15 37.45 -30.01 -16.71
N ALA A 16 37.85 -29.49 -15.54
CA ALA A 16 39.15 -29.51 -14.85
C ALA A 16 39.87 -28.15 -14.98
N SER A 17 39.85 -27.42 -13.85
CA SER A 17 40.92 -26.58 -13.30
C SER A 17 41.34 -25.29 -14.01
N SER A 18 41.07 -24.15 -13.36
CA SER A 18 42.09 -23.11 -13.12
C SER A 18 41.61 -22.16 -12.02
N GLU A 19 42.33 -22.19 -10.91
CA GLU A 19 42.17 -21.30 -9.76
C GLU A 19 42.57 -19.87 -10.14
N SER A 20 41.65 -18.92 -9.96
CA SER A 20 42.01 -17.51 -9.80
C SER A 20 41.26 -16.97 -8.60
N SER A 21 41.99 -16.82 -7.50
CA SER A 21 41.54 -16.27 -6.23
C SER A 21 40.95 -14.87 -6.44
N SER A 22 39.63 -14.77 -6.32
CA SER A 22 38.92 -13.51 -6.12
C SER A 22 38.15 -13.59 -4.79
N PRO A 23 38.12 -12.51 -4.02
CA PRO A 23 37.69 -12.55 -2.63
C PRO A 23 36.17 -12.74 -2.53
N SER A 24 35.78 -13.88 -1.96
CA SER A 24 34.52 -14.13 -1.24
C SER A 24 33.21 -13.64 -1.91
N ALA A 25 32.69 -14.46 -2.84
CA ALA A 25 31.31 -14.38 -3.34
C ALA A 25 30.27 -14.98 -2.36
N ASP A 26 30.71 -15.61 -1.26
CA ASP A 26 29.83 -16.32 -0.31
C ASP A 26 29.10 -15.40 0.71
N ARG A 27 29.04 -14.09 0.46
CA ARG A 27 28.31 -13.13 1.32
C ARG A 27 27.26 -12.29 0.61
N GLU A 28 27.02 -12.51 -0.69
CA GLU A 28 25.99 -11.78 -1.44
C GLU A 28 24.57 -12.39 -1.33
N LEU A 29 24.43 -13.58 -0.74
CA LEU A 29 23.14 -14.31 -0.70
C LEU A 29 22.12 -13.82 0.35
N GLU A 30 22.38 -12.74 1.08
CA GLU A 30 21.45 -12.23 2.10
C GLU A 30 21.04 -10.76 1.94
N ARG A 31 21.42 -10.09 0.85
CA ARG A 31 20.89 -8.75 0.59
C ARG A 31 19.60 -8.86 -0.22
N PRO A 32 18.48 -8.32 0.28
CA PRO A 32 17.29 -8.14 -0.55
C PRO A 32 17.69 -7.39 -1.83
N LEU A 33 17.30 -7.91 -3.00
CA LEU A 33 17.59 -7.34 -4.33
C LEU A 33 17.32 -5.83 -4.43
N TYR A 34 16.47 -5.31 -3.55
CA TYR A 34 16.19 -3.89 -3.38
C TYR A 34 17.43 -3.02 -3.13
N TYR A 35 18.43 -3.49 -2.38
CA TYR A 35 19.58 -2.66 -2.01
C TYR A 35 20.57 -2.44 -3.16
N ASP A 36 20.51 -3.28 -4.20
CA ASP A 36 21.29 -3.08 -5.44
C ASP A 36 20.57 -2.14 -6.43
N MET A 37 19.38 -1.63 -6.07
CA MET A 37 18.56 -0.74 -6.91
C MET A 37 18.68 0.76 -6.53
N SER A 38 19.61 1.13 -5.64
CA SER A 38 19.88 2.53 -5.29
C SER A 38 20.97 3.15 -6.18
N GLY A 39 20.59 4.15 -6.98
CA GLY A 39 21.45 4.84 -7.94
C GLY A 39 21.11 4.51 -9.40
N PRO A 40 21.62 5.28 -10.39
CA PRO A 40 21.60 4.86 -11.79
C PRO A 40 22.33 3.52 -11.88
N PRO A 41 21.62 2.46 -12.31
CA PRO A 41 21.34 2.30 -13.73
C PRO A 41 19.85 2.15 -14.03
N ASN A 42 19.55 1.97 -15.32
CA ASN A 42 18.25 1.67 -15.93
C ASN A 42 17.28 0.88 -15.03
N PRO A 43 15.95 1.05 -15.19
CA PRO A 43 14.97 0.15 -14.56
C PRO A 43 15.41 -1.31 -14.74
N PRO A 44 15.25 -2.17 -13.71
CA PRO A 44 15.81 -3.51 -13.71
C PRO A 44 15.41 -4.26 -14.99
N ARG A 45 16.35 -5.02 -15.56
CA ARG A 45 16.12 -5.73 -16.82
C ARG A 45 14.98 -6.73 -16.66
N ARG A 46 13.82 -6.44 -17.23
CA ARG A 46 12.63 -7.32 -17.19
C ARG A 46 12.43 -8.05 -18.51
N THR A 47 13.52 -8.45 -19.17
CA THR A 47 13.41 -9.25 -20.40
C THR A 47 12.84 -10.63 -20.07
N PRO A 48 12.07 -11.26 -20.97
CA PRO A 48 11.53 -12.61 -20.75
C PRO A 48 12.63 -13.64 -20.42
N SER A 49 13.81 -13.49 -21.03
CA SER A 49 14.99 -14.34 -20.76
C SER A 49 15.51 -14.19 -19.33
N PHE A 50 15.57 -12.96 -18.82
CA PHE A 50 16.04 -12.69 -17.46
C PHE A 50 15.05 -13.22 -16.42
N LEU A 51 13.76 -12.89 -16.57
CA LEU A 51 12.73 -13.39 -15.66
C LEU A 51 12.61 -14.92 -15.69
N GLY A 52 12.88 -15.53 -16.85
CA GLY A 52 12.96 -16.99 -17.00
C GLY A 52 14.17 -17.62 -16.32
N SER A 53 15.27 -16.89 -16.15
CA SER A 53 16.50 -17.38 -15.52
C SER A 53 16.49 -17.40 -13.99
N LEU A 54 15.54 -16.70 -13.35
CA LEU A 54 15.39 -16.73 -11.89
C LEU A 54 15.01 -18.14 -11.45
N SER A 55 15.71 -18.67 -10.43
CA SER A 55 15.45 -20.02 -9.91
C SER A 55 14.15 -20.05 -9.10
N ASP A 56 13.50 -21.22 -9.03
CA ASP A 56 12.25 -21.34 -8.27
C ASP A 56 12.45 -21.10 -6.76
N ASP A 57 13.66 -21.37 -6.24
CA ASP A 57 14.03 -21.06 -4.85
C ASP A 57 14.03 -19.56 -4.56
N GLN A 58 14.46 -18.73 -5.54
CA GLN A 58 14.39 -17.26 -5.42
C GLN A 58 12.95 -16.74 -5.49
N LEU A 59 12.05 -17.48 -6.11
CA LEU A 59 10.63 -17.13 -6.22
C LEU A 59 9.82 -17.52 -4.97
N GLN A 60 10.42 -18.25 -4.02
CA GLN A 60 9.74 -18.61 -2.78
C GLN A 60 9.54 -17.38 -1.91
N LEU A 61 8.36 -17.29 -1.30
CA LEU A 61 8.05 -16.22 -0.38
C LEU A 61 8.90 -16.38 0.88
N SER A 62 9.54 -15.28 1.29
CA SER A 62 10.22 -15.24 2.58
C SER A 62 9.23 -15.54 3.71
N GLU A 63 9.72 -16.08 4.84
CA GLU A 63 8.87 -16.34 6.01
C GLU A 63 8.12 -15.07 6.46
N ARG A 64 8.78 -13.92 6.35
CA ARG A 64 8.17 -12.62 6.63
C ARG A 64 7.00 -12.33 5.70
N SER A 65 7.17 -12.51 4.39
CA SER A 65 6.11 -12.32 3.39
C SER A 65 4.94 -13.26 3.65
N VAL A 66 5.21 -14.54 3.98
CA VAL A 66 4.17 -15.51 4.37
C VAL A 66 3.38 -15.02 5.58
N ARG A 67 4.05 -14.55 6.63
CA ARG A 67 3.37 -13.97 7.82
C ARG A 67 2.58 -12.71 7.46
N SER A 68 3.11 -11.82 6.62
CA SER A 68 2.43 -10.58 6.21
C SER A 68 1.16 -10.89 5.40
N LEU A 69 1.24 -11.82 4.44
CA LEU A 69 0.10 -12.28 3.65
C LEU A 69 -0.92 -13.03 4.51
N GLY A 70 -0.47 -13.86 5.45
CA GLY A 70 -1.34 -14.53 6.42
C GLY A 70 -2.11 -13.54 7.30
N TRP A 71 -1.42 -12.53 7.84
CA TRP A 71 -2.05 -11.44 8.58
C TRP A 71 -3.08 -10.69 7.72
N PHE A 72 -2.70 -10.32 6.49
CA PHE A 72 -3.56 -9.61 5.54
C PHE A 72 -4.85 -10.39 5.24
N ARG A 73 -4.72 -11.69 4.91
CA ARG A 73 -5.87 -12.58 4.67
C ARG A 73 -6.78 -12.64 5.88
N ASN A 74 -6.21 -12.87 7.06
CA ASN A 74 -6.96 -12.97 8.31
C ASN A 74 -7.72 -11.67 8.63
N ILE A 75 -7.07 -10.51 8.52
CA ILE A 75 -7.69 -9.24 8.90
C ILE A 75 -8.83 -8.87 7.93
N VAL A 76 -8.64 -9.07 6.62
CA VAL A 76 -9.70 -8.80 5.62
C VAL A 76 -10.92 -9.68 5.87
N LEU A 77 -10.73 -10.98 6.09
CA LEU A 77 -11.84 -11.92 6.33
C LEU A 77 -12.58 -11.61 7.63
N ARG A 78 -11.88 -11.17 8.68
CA ARG A 78 -12.50 -10.74 9.93
C ARG A 78 -13.35 -9.49 9.76
N PHE A 79 -12.84 -8.50 9.03
CA PHE A 79 -13.60 -7.31 8.68
C PHE A 79 -14.81 -7.63 7.79
N PHE A 80 -14.68 -8.59 6.88
CA PHE A 80 -15.81 -9.08 6.09
C PHE A 80 -16.93 -9.64 6.98
N CYS A 81 -16.61 -10.55 7.93
CA CYS A 81 -17.59 -11.06 8.89
C CYS A 81 -18.23 -9.94 9.73
N TRP A 82 -17.42 -8.97 10.15
CA TRP A 82 -17.89 -7.79 10.87
C TRP A 82 -18.87 -6.97 10.03
N GLN A 83 -18.53 -6.67 8.77
CA GLN A 83 -19.39 -5.88 7.90
C GLN A 83 -20.68 -6.62 7.54
N MET A 84 -20.61 -7.94 7.29
CA MET A 84 -21.80 -8.79 7.08
C MET A 84 -22.77 -8.72 8.27
N ARG A 85 -22.25 -8.84 9.50
CA ARG A 85 -23.07 -8.72 10.71
C ARG A 85 -23.70 -7.33 10.83
N ARG A 86 -22.94 -6.27 10.54
CA ARG A 86 -23.46 -4.91 10.55
C ARG A 86 -24.60 -4.74 9.54
N SER A 87 -24.39 -5.15 8.29
CA SER A 87 -25.41 -5.09 7.24
C SER A 87 -26.66 -5.89 7.59
N TYR A 88 -26.51 -7.06 8.23
CA TYR A 88 -27.64 -7.83 8.72
C TYR A 88 -28.45 -7.07 9.79
N MET A 89 -27.78 -6.46 10.77
CA MET A 89 -28.47 -5.65 11.78
C MET A 89 -29.18 -4.43 11.18
N GLU A 90 -28.58 -3.82 10.16
CA GLU A 90 -29.11 -2.61 9.51
C GLU A 90 -30.28 -2.93 8.56
N LEU A 91 -30.14 -3.94 7.71
CA LEU A 91 -31.08 -4.22 6.62
C LEU A 91 -32.15 -5.23 6.99
N VAL A 92 -31.81 -6.26 7.77
CA VAL A 92 -32.74 -7.35 8.13
C VAL A 92 -33.42 -7.06 9.47
N LEU A 93 -32.65 -6.76 10.51
CA LEU A 93 -33.22 -6.47 11.83
C LEU A 93 -33.73 -5.03 11.96
N GLN A 94 -33.34 -4.13 11.05
CA GLN A 94 -33.70 -2.71 11.05
C GLN A 94 -33.41 -2.02 12.40
N GLU A 95 -32.27 -2.38 13.01
CA GLU A 95 -31.89 -1.82 14.30
C GLU A 95 -31.51 -0.34 14.19
N LYS A 96 -31.72 0.39 15.29
CA LYS A 96 -31.30 1.78 15.38
C LYS A 96 -29.77 1.88 15.34
N GLN A 97 -29.23 2.87 14.64
CA GLN A 97 -27.79 3.09 14.49
C GLN A 97 -27.00 3.08 15.81
N ARG A 98 -27.57 3.60 16.90
CA ARG A 98 -26.93 3.60 18.22
C ARG A 98 -26.72 2.17 18.76
N SER A 99 -27.69 1.28 18.53
CA SER A 99 -27.62 -0.14 18.92
C SER A 99 -26.55 -0.85 18.11
N ILE A 100 -26.56 -0.64 16.78
CA ILE A 100 -25.56 -1.18 15.86
C ILE A 100 -24.16 -0.77 16.32
N SER A 101 -23.89 0.52 16.48
CA SER A 101 -22.57 1.00 16.93
C SER A 101 -22.13 0.40 18.27
N ALA A 102 -23.03 0.29 19.25
CA ALA A 102 -22.71 -0.30 20.55
C ALA A 102 -22.39 -1.81 20.43
N SER A 103 -23.19 -2.54 19.66
CA SER A 103 -22.99 -3.96 19.35
C SER A 103 -21.68 -4.20 18.61
N MET A 104 -21.36 -3.37 17.61
CA MET A 104 -20.13 -3.49 16.83
C MET A 104 -18.89 -3.14 17.64
N ALA A 105 -18.97 -2.15 18.53
CA ALA A 105 -17.86 -1.81 19.43
C ALA A 105 -17.59 -2.91 20.46
N ALA A 106 -18.65 -3.50 21.05
CA ALA A 106 -18.51 -4.64 21.96
C ALA A 106 -17.95 -5.88 21.25
N TRP A 107 -18.40 -6.12 20.00
CA TRP A 107 -17.88 -7.20 19.18
C TRP A 107 -16.40 -7.00 18.85
N GLY A 108 -16.00 -5.80 18.40
CA GLY A 108 -14.60 -5.50 18.13
C GLY A 108 -13.68 -5.85 19.29
N ARG A 109 -14.06 -5.48 20.52
CA ARG A 109 -13.26 -5.80 21.73
C ARG A 109 -13.15 -7.30 22.02
N THR A 110 -14.22 -8.07 21.81
CA THR A 110 -14.26 -9.50 22.18
C THR A 110 -13.68 -10.43 21.11
N GLN A 111 -13.53 -9.93 19.88
CA GLN A 111 -13.10 -10.72 18.73
C GLN A 111 -11.76 -10.26 18.15
N HIS A 112 -11.08 -9.28 18.76
CA HIS A 112 -9.89 -8.65 18.16
C HIS A 112 -8.69 -9.60 18.01
N ASP A 113 -8.61 -10.64 18.84
CA ASP A 113 -7.50 -11.60 18.84
C ASP A 113 -7.82 -12.93 18.15
N LEU A 114 -9.06 -13.13 17.70
CA LEU A 114 -9.47 -14.41 17.12
C LEU A 114 -9.10 -14.52 15.64
N PRO A 115 -8.84 -15.75 15.15
CA PRO A 115 -8.72 -16.02 13.73
C PRO A 115 -10.06 -15.81 13.00
N ALA A 116 -9.99 -15.56 11.69
CA ALA A 116 -11.13 -15.24 10.86
C ALA A 116 -12.22 -16.31 10.88
N GLU A 117 -11.81 -17.58 10.91
CA GLU A 117 -12.70 -18.74 10.97
C GLU A 117 -13.52 -18.77 12.27
N ASP A 118 -12.92 -18.44 13.41
CA ASP A 118 -13.65 -18.35 14.69
C ASP A 118 -14.63 -17.17 14.70
N VAL A 119 -14.25 -16.05 14.06
CA VAL A 119 -15.14 -14.89 13.91
C VAL A 119 -16.31 -15.22 12.99
N LEU A 120 -16.09 -16.02 11.94
CA LEU A 120 -17.14 -16.54 11.06
C LEU A 120 -18.15 -17.37 11.86
N GLU A 121 -17.70 -18.38 12.62
CA GLU A 121 -18.58 -19.25 13.41
C GLU A 121 -19.41 -18.46 14.44
N ARG A 122 -18.79 -17.48 15.09
CA ARG A 122 -19.52 -16.59 16.01
C ARG A 122 -20.54 -15.71 15.28
N THR A 123 -20.22 -15.25 14.06
CA THR A 123 -21.15 -14.45 13.26
C THR A 123 -22.34 -15.28 12.79
N ILE A 124 -22.09 -16.51 12.34
CA ILE A 124 -23.11 -17.49 11.95
C ILE A 124 -24.12 -17.71 13.08
N GLY A 125 -23.65 -17.87 14.33
CA GLY A 125 -24.53 -18.04 15.49
C GLY A 125 -25.38 -16.82 15.85
N ARG A 126 -25.27 -15.70 15.11
CA ARG A 126 -25.99 -14.44 15.36
C ARG A 126 -26.92 -14.01 14.22
N VAL A 127 -26.94 -14.77 13.12
CA VAL A 127 -27.76 -14.49 11.95
C VAL A 127 -28.72 -15.65 11.69
N ASP A 128 -29.72 -15.45 10.84
CA ASP A 128 -30.61 -16.53 10.41
C ASP A 128 -29.89 -17.56 9.52
N GLU A 129 -30.51 -18.72 9.31
CA GLU A 129 -29.90 -19.85 8.60
C GLU A 129 -29.60 -19.53 7.12
N ALA A 130 -30.46 -18.73 6.47
CA ALA A 130 -30.27 -18.31 5.08
C ALA A 130 -29.04 -17.39 4.95
N THR A 131 -28.94 -16.39 5.83
CA THR A 131 -27.79 -15.46 5.88
C THR A 131 -26.52 -16.19 6.28
N ALA A 132 -26.58 -17.13 7.23
CA ALA A 132 -25.44 -17.95 7.61
C ALA A 132 -24.90 -18.79 6.44
N THR A 133 -25.79 -19.39 5.65
CA THR A 133 -25.40 -20.19 4.47
C THR A 133 -24.71 -19.33 3.43
N ARG A 134 -25.26 -18.15 3.14
CA ARG A 134 -24.64 -17.18 2.24
C ARG A 134 -23.29 -16.70 2.76
N LEU A 135 -23.21 -16.34 4.04
CA LEU A 135 -21.98 -15.88 4.68
C LEU A 135 -20.85 -16.91 4.55
N ARG A 136 -21.14 -18.21 4.73
CA ARG A 136 -20.15 -19.27 4.53
C ARG A 136 -19.64 -19.31 3.09
N ALA A 137 -20.54 -19.31 2.12
CA ALA A 137 -20.18 -19.36 0.71
C ALA A 137 -19.34 -18.14 0.29
N ASP A 138 -19.76 -16.94 0.69
CA ASP A 138 -19.06 -15.70 0.35
C ASP A 138 -17.70 -15.60 1.09
N PHE A 139 -17.62 -16.07 2.34
CA PHE A 139 -16.37 -16.15 3.09
C PHE A 139 -15.38 -17.12 2.44
N GLU A 140 -15.84 -18.33 2.08
CA GLU A 140 -15.01 -19.34 1.43
C GLU A 140 -14.48 -18.83 0.08
N TRP A 141 -15.37 -18.23 -0.72
CA TRP A 141 -14.98 -17.61 -1.98
C TRP A 141 -13.92 -16.52 -1.78
N LEU A 142 -14.14 -15.58 -0.84
CA LEU A 142 -13.21 -14.49 -0.58
C LEU A 142 -11.87 -15.01 -0.03
N SER A 143 -11.91 -16.02 0.84
CA SER A 143 -10.71 -16.68 1.37
C SER A 143 -9.91 -17.32 0.24
N ASN A 144 -10.57 -17.99 -0.70
CA ASN A 144 -9.94 -18.56 -1.87
C ASN A 144 -9.33 -17.48 -2.77
N GLN A 145 -10.02 -16.36 -3.02
CA GLN A 145 -9.47 -15.23 -3.78
C GLN A 145 -8.20 -14.66 -3.12
N LEU A 146 -8.25 -14.38 -1.82
CA LEU A 146 -7.12 -13.82 -1.07
C LEU A 146 -5.94 -14.80 -0.95
N ARG A 147 -6.18 -16.12 -1.13
CA ARG A 147 -5.16 -17.17 -1.11
C ARG A 147 -4.45 -17.36 -2.44
N GLN A 148 -4.98 -16.83 -3.54
CA GLN A 148 -4.35 -16.97 -4.85
C GLN A 148 -2.96 -16.38 -4.84
N GLU A 149 -2.03 -17.11 -5.45
CA GLU A 149 -0.67 -16.64 -5.68
C GLU A 149 -0.52 -16.17 -7.12
N PRO A 150 0.30 -15.13 -7.37
CA PRO A 150 0.64 -14.74 -8.73
C PRO A 150 1.30 -15.90 -9.50
N ALA A 151 1.15 -15.93 -10.82
CA ALA A 151 1.81 -16.93 -11.63
C ALA A 151 3.34 -16.76 -11.54
N ARG A 152 4.09 -17.81 -11.92
CA ARG A 152 5.56 -17.83 -11.82
C ARG A 152 6.23 -16.57 -12.40
N ASN A 153 5.82 -16.17 -13.61
CA ASN A 153 6.38 -15.00 -14.29
C ASN A 153 6.06 -13.69 -13.57
N ASP A 154 4.89 -13.61 -12.94
CA ASP A 154 4.48 -12.43 -12.19
C ASP A 154 5.24 -12.33 -10.87
N ARG A 155 5.47 -13.46 -10.19
CA ARG A 155 6.34 -13.51 -9.01
C ARG A 155 7.76 -13.05 -9.35
N ALA A 156 8.31 -13.56 -10.46
CA ALA A 156 9.60 -13.12 -10.99
C ALA A 156 9.62 -11.61 -11.26
N TRP A 157 8.56 -11.07 -11.87
CA TRP A 157 8.44 -9.63 -12.11
C TRP A 157 8.36 -8.83 -10.80
N ILE A 158 7.54 -9.25 -9.83
CA ILE A 158 7.36 -8.58 -8.53
C ILE A 158 8.70 -8.44 -7.79
N LEU A 159 9.58 -9.44 -7.84
CA LEU A 159 10.90 -9.36 -7.21
C LEU A 159 11.79 -8.24 -7.76
N THR A 160 11.54 -7.81 -9.00
CA THR A 160 12.26 -6.70 -9.66
C THR A 160 11.60 -5.33 -9.39
N THR A 161 10.59 -5.27 -8.53
CA THR A 161 9.90 -4.02 -8.16
C THR A 161 10.37 -3.50 -6.81
N GLY A 162 9.99 -2.26 -6.50
CA GLY A 162 10.31 -1.57 -5.26
C GLY A 162 11.36 -0.47 -5.41
N ASN A 163 11.97 -0.26 -6.57
CA ASN A 163 12.91 0.86 -6.75
C ASN A 163 12.24 2.24 -6.54
N GLN A 164 13.07 3.29 -6.43
CA GLN A 164 12.62 4.66 -6.20
C GLN A 164 11.73 5.27 -7.31
N PHE A 165 11.71 4.67 -8.50
CA PHE A 165 10.90 5.12 -9.65
C PHE A 165 9.56 4.39 -9.74
N CYS A 166 9.35 3.36 -8.90
CA CYS A 166 8.11 2.62 -8.85
C CYS A 166 6.92 3.53 -8.49
N PRO A 167 5.72 3.28 -9.05
CA PRO A 167 4.52 4.00 -8.65
C PRO A 167 4.25 3.81 -7.16
N ALA A 168 3.90 4.92 -6.49
CA ALA A 168 3.47 4.87 -5.10
C ALA A 168 2.20 4.03 -4.96
N LYS A 169 1.98 3.43 -3.77
CA LYS A 169 0.86 2.51 -3.53
C LYS A 169 -0.51 3.11 -3.80
N HIS A 170 -0.72 4.40 -3.55
CA HIS A 170 -1.99 5.06 -3.85
C HIS A 170 -2.25 5.17 -5.38
N VAL A 171 -1.19 5.30 -6.18
CA VAL A 171 -1.30 5.28 -7.65
C VAL A 171 -1.61 3.87 -8.13
N MET A 172 -0.96 2.85 -7.57
CA MET A 172 -1.28 1.46 -7.87
C MET A 172 -2.72 1.10 -7.48
N GLN A 173 -3.19 1.58 -6.33
CA GLN A 173 -4.57 1.40 -5.89
C GLN A 173 -5.55 1.96 -6.92
N GLN A 174 -5.31 3.15 -7.49
CA GLN A 174 -6.19 3.70 -8.52
C GLN A 174 -6.30 2.81 -9.77
N GLN A 175 -5.23 2.10 -10.13
CA GLN A 175 -5.21 1.18 -11.28
C GLN A 175 -5.86 -0.17 -10.96
N LEU A 176 -5.66 -0.68 -9.74
CA LEU A 176 -6.13 -2.00 -9.32
C LEU A 176 -7.57 -1.99 -8.81
N TRP A 177 -8.04 -0.85 -8.30
CA TRP A 177 -9.34 -0.70 -7.67
C TRP A 177 -10.51 -1.16 -8.55
N PRO A 178 -10.61 -0.76 -9.84
CA PRO A 178 -11.74 -1.16 -10.68
C PRO A 178 -11.85 -2.68 -10.84
N ALA A 179 -10.72 -3.37 -10.96
CA ALA A 179 -10.70 -4.83 -11.12
C ALA A 179 -11.09 -5.56 -9.84
N VAL A 180 -10.57 -5.12 -8.68
CA VAL A 180 -10.96 -5.66 -7.38
C VAL A 180 -12.46 -5.48 -7.16
N VAL A 181 -13.00 -4.30 -7.42
CA VAL A 181 -14.44 -4.03 -7.30
C VAL A 181 -15.25 -4.91 -8.25
N ALA A 182 -14.85 -5.01 -9.52
CA ALA A 182 -15.55 -5.84 -10.50
C ALA A 182 -15.56 -7.33 -10.09
N ALA A 183 -14.45 -7.85 -9.55
CA ALA A 183 -14.38 -9.21 -9.03
C ALA A 183 -15.29 -9.42 -7.81
N LEU A 184 -15.31 -8.46 -6.87
CA LEU A 184 -16.18 -8.52 -5.69
C LEU A 184 -17.67 -8.45 -6.08
N GLN A 185 -18.03 -7.65 -7.08
CA GLN A 185 -19.42 -7.52 -7.57
C GLN A 185 -19.99 -8.81 -8.17
N GLN A 186 -19.13 -9.74 -8.62
CA GLN A 186 -19.59 -11.02 -9.17
C GLN A 186 -20.17 -11.95 -8.10
N GLN A 187 -19.77 -11.78 -6.83
CA GLN A 187 -20.15 -12.69 -5.74
C GLN A 187 -20.86 -11.99 -4.58
N LEU A 188 -20.38 -10.81 -4.17
CA LEU A 188 -20.84 -10.13 -2.97
C LEU A 188 -22.06 -9.23 -3.23
N MET A 189 -22.79 -8.93 -2.15
CA MET A 189 -23.85 -7.91 -2.18
C MET A 189 -23.27 -6.52 -2.42
N GLU A 190 -24.00 -5.68 -3.15
CA GLU A 190 -23.57 -4.33 -3.55
C GLU A 190 -23.12 -3.47 -2.36
N GLU A 191 -23.82 -3.58 -1.23
CA GLU A 191 -23.55 -2.82 0.00
C GLU A 191 -22.21 -3.21 0.66
N LEU A 192 -21.68 -4.39 0.33
CA LEU A 192 -20.44 -4.91 0.89
C LEU A 192 -19.24 -4.66 -0.02
N VAL A 193 -19.46 -4.58 -1.33
CA VAL A 193 -18.39 -4.47 -2.33
C VAL A 193 -17.45 -3.32 -2.00
N ALA A 194 -17.98 -2.11 -1.81
CA ALA A 194 -17.16 -0.93 -1.56
C ALA A 194 -16.38 -1.02 -0.24
N GLU A 195 -17.02 -1.51 0.82
CA GLU A 195 -16.43 -1.63 2.16
C GLU A 195 -15.35 -2.72 2.21
N VAL A 196 -15.57 -3.84 1.51
CA VAL A 196 -14.58 -4.93 1.39
C VAL A 196 -13.40 -4.48 0.53
N ALA A 197 -13.65 -3.81 -0.60
CA ALA A 197 -12.59 -3.23 -1.43
C ALA A 197 -11.75 -2.23 -0.63
N ASP A 198 -12.40 -1.29 0.08
CA ASP A 198 -11.74 -0.33 0.96
C ASP A 198 -10.86 -1.05 2.00
N THR A 199 -11.38 -2.10 2.63
CA THR A 199 -10.65 -2.88 3.62
C THR A 199 -9.43 -3.56 3.00
N ILE A 200 -9.58 -4.21 1.85
CA ILE A 200 -8.49 -4.84 1.11
C ILE A 200 -7.36 -3.83 0.87
N PHE A 201 -7.66 -2.67 0.30
CA PHE A 201 -6.62 -1.69 -0.01
C PHE A 201 -6.04 -1.01 1.23
N ASN A 202 -6.86 -0.68 2.22
CA ASN A 202 -6.40 -0.09 3.47
C ASN A 202 -5.44 -1.02 4.20
N MET A 203 -5.77 -2.31 4.31
CA MET A 203 -4.92 -3.30 4.97
C MET A 203 -3.68 -3.62 4.13
N ALA A 204 -3.81 -3.71 2.80
CA ALA A 204 -2.65 -3.93 1.93
C ALA A 204 -1.67 -2.76 1.98
N SER A 205 -2.14 -1.52 2.18
CA SER A 205 -1.29 -0.32 2.17
C SER A 205 -0.15 -0.37 3.21
N SER A 206 -0.33 -1.09 4.32
CA SER A 206 0.70 -1.25 5.36
C SER A 206 1.73 -2.34 5.06
N MET A 207 1.47 -3.20 4.06
CA MET A 207 2.36 -4.30 3.67
C MET A 207 3.61 -3.78 2.97
N TRP A 208 4.61 -4.64 2.75
CA TRP A 208 5.77 -4.27 1.93
C TRP A 208 5.37 -4.13 0.45
N TYR A 209 6.16 -3.40 -0.34
CA TYR A 209 5.81 -3.11 -1.74
C TYR A 209 5.55 -4.40 -2.56
N GLN A 210 6.43 -5.38 -2.40
CA GLN A 210 6.32 -6.67 -3.08
C GLN A 210 5.17 -7.51 -2.53
N ASP A 211 4.96 -7.50 -1.21
CA ASP A 211 3.83 -8.20 -0.58
C ASP A 211 2.47 -7.60 -1.02
N TYR A 212 2.40 -6.27 -1.17
CA TYR A 212 1.24 -5.55 -1.71
C TYR A 212 0.89 -6.03 -3.12
N LEU A 213 1.88 -6.08 -4.02
CA LEU A 213 1.68 -6.60 -5.37
C LEU A 213 1.33 -8.09 -5.37
N THR A 214 1.97 -8.88 -4.51
CA THR A 214 1.68 -10.32 -4.38
C THR A 214 0.24 -10.56 -3.94
N ALA A 215 -0.30 -9.72 -3.07
CA ALA A 215 -1.68 -9.82 -2.58
C ALA A 215 -2.72 -9.34 -3.61
N LEU A 216 -2.41 -8.31 -4.40
CA LEU A 216 -3.41 -7.61 -5.22
C LEU A 216 -3.35 -7.95 -6.71
N LEU A 217 -2.20 -8.32 -7.24
CA LEU A 217 -2.07 -8.68 -8.65
C LEU A 217 -2.97 -9.86 -9.07
N PRO A 218 -3.18 -10.90 -8.23
CA PRO A 218 -4.08 -12.01 -8.58
C PRO A 218 -5.54 -11.61 -8.81
N TRP A 219 -5.97 -10.42 -8.37
CA TRP A 219 -7.32 -9.92 -8.60
C TRP A 219 -7.58 -9.48 -10.04
N LEU A 220 -6.52 -9.29 -10.82
CA LEU A 220 -6.59 -9.01 -12.25
C LEU A 220 -6.68 -10.31 -13.04
N HIS A 221 -7.46 -10.33 -14.12
CA HIS A 221 -7.37 -11.41 -15.10
C HIS A 221 -6.01 -11.40 -15.81
N SER A 222 -5.57 -12.52 -16.39
CA SER A 222 -4.22 -12.64 -16.98
C SER A 222 -3.91 -11.56 -18.03
N ASP A 223 -4.88 -11.17 -18.85
CA ASP A 223 -4.69 -10.09 -19.84
C ASP A 223 -4.54 -8.72 -19.18
N GLU A 224 -5.23 -8.48 -18.07
CA GLU A 224 -5.16 -7.25 -17.29
C GLU A 224 -3.86 -7.17 -16.48
N GLN A 225 -3.37 -8.30 -15.96
CA GLN A 225 -2.06 -8.40 -15.31
C GLN A 225 -0.95 -7.94 -16.26
N LEU A 226 -0.97 -8.40 -17.51
CA LEU A 226 0.00 -7.98 -18.53
C LEU A 226 -0.10 -6.47 -18.82
N ARG A 227 -1.31 -5.95 -19.01
CA ARG A 227 -1.52 -4.51 -19.24
C ARG A 227 -1.05 -3.67 -18.05
N PHE A 228 -1.31 -4.13 -16.84
CA PHE A 228 -0.86 -3.48 -15.61
C PHE A 228 0.68 -3.45 -15.54
N GLN A 229 1.35 -4.57 -15.85
CA GLN A 229 2.81 -4.62 -15.89
C GLN A 229 3.41 -3.69 -16.96
N GLN A 230 2.79 -3.59 -18.13
CA GLN A 230 3.20 -2.66 -19.19
C GLN A 230 3.05 -1.19 -18.74
N TRP A 231 1.89 -0.85 -18.17
CA TRP A 231 1.65 0.48 -17.60
C TRP A 231 2.67 0.81 -16.50
N PHE A 232 2.96 -0.14 -15.61
CA PHE A 232 3.92 0.04 -14.52
C PHE A 232 5.33 0.33 -15.04
N GLN A 233 5.79 -0.43 -16.05
CA GLN A 233 7.10 -0.23 -16.67
C GLN A 233 7.18 1.14 -17.37
N GLU A 234 6.11 1.53 -18.05
CA GLU A 234 6.03 2.86 -18.68
C GLU A 234 6.04 3.98 -17.63
N TYR A 235 5.33 3.81 -16.51
CA TYR A 235 5.35 4.75 -15.40
C TYR A 235 6.77 4.96 -14.86
N GLU A 236 7.49 3.88 -14.54
CA GLU A 236 8.88 3.95 -14.07
C GLU A 236 9.79 4.66 -15.08
N ARG A 237 9.63 4.34 -16.37
CA ARG A 237 10.41 4.95 -17.45
C ARG A 237 10.19 6.46 -17.51
N LEU A 238 8.95 6.92 -17.39
CA LEU A 238 8.61 8.34 -17.39
C LEU A 238 9.12 9.05 -16.13
N GLN A 239 9.04 8.42 -14.95
CA GLN A 239 9.61 8.97 -13.73
C GLN A 239 11.12 9.16 -13.84
N PHE A 240 11.83 8.15 -14.37
CA PHE A 240 13.26 8.24 -14.62
C PHE A 240 13.62 9.37 -15.58
N GLN A 241 12.89 9.50 -16.69
CA GLN A 241 13.11 10.56 -17.69
C GLN A 241 12.79 11.97 -17.18
N SER A 242 11.98 12.08 -16.13
CA SER A 242 11.65 13.35 -15.50
C SER A 242 12.72 13.88 -14.54
N LEU A 243 13.74 13.07 -14.23
CA LEU A 243 14.86 13.54 -13.43
C LEU A 243 15.61 14.66 -14.17
N PRO A 244 16.02 15.73 -13.48
CA PRO A 244 16.89 16.73 -14.09
C PRO A 244 18.14 16.03 -14.63
N GLY A 245 18.49 16.31 -15.88
CA GLY A 245 19.74 15.83 -16.46
C GLY A 245 20.91 16.26 -15.57
N PRO A 246 22.05 15.55 -15.62
CA PRO A 246 23.24 15.98 -14.88
C PRO A 246 23.51 17.44 -15.28
N SER A 247 23.33 18.35 -14.32
CA SER A 247 23.70 19.74 -14.49
C SER A 247 25.13 19.75 -14.98
N GLU A 248 25.41 20.32 -16.15
CA GLU A 248 26.79 20.63 -16.49
C GLU A 248 27.37 21.40 -15.31
N PRO A 249 28.59 21.08 -14.84
CA PRO A 249 29.18 21.78 -13.72
C PRO A 249 29.15 23.26 -14.09
N ALA A 250 28.36 24.04 -13.34
CA ALA A 250 28.35 25.47 -13.47
C ALA A 250 29.82 25.90 -13.33
N MET A 251 30.40 26.46 -14.40
CA MET A 251 31.65 27.17 -14.26
C MET A 251 31.40 28.21 -13.18
N GLU A 252 32.09 28.05 -12.05
CA GLU A 252 32.06 29.01 -10.95
C GLU A 252 32.56 30.34 -11.52
N ASP A 253 31.63 31.23 -11.88
CA ASP A 253 31.93 32.64 -12.02
C ASP A 253 32.24 33.14 -10.59
N ASP A 254 33.53 33.33 -10.34
CA ASP A 254 34.11 34.00 -9.18
C ASP A 254 33.61 35.47 -9.13
N GLU A 255 32.36 35.68 -8.71
CA GLU A 255 31.90 36.99 -8.25
C GLU A 255 31.42 36.93 -6.79
N PRO A 256 31.94 37.81 -5.91
CA PRO A 256 31.60 37.79 -4.49
C PRO A 256 30.17 38.29 -4.26
N HIS A 257 29.26 37.37 -3.92
CA HIS A 257 27.93 37.74 -3.46
C HIS A 257 27.97 38.44 -2.09
N PRO A 258 27.28 39.60 -1.92
CA PRO A 258 27.16 40.25 -0.62
C PRO A 258 26.30 39.40 0.33
N ALA A 259 26.75 39.30 1.58
CA ALA A 259 26.12 38.52 2.64
C ALA A 259 24.63 38.85 2.81
N LYS A 260 23.76 37.85 2.64
CA LYS A 260 22.34 37.95 3.02
C LYS A 260 22.21 37.89 4.54
N PRO A 261 21.34 38.72 5.16
CA PRO A 261 21.09 38.67 6.58
C PRO A 261 20.35 37.36 6.95
N ASN A 262 20.81 36.71 8.03
CA ASN A 262 20.19 35.54 8.63
C ASN A 262 18.81 35.90 9.20
N ASP A 263 17.77 35.69 8.39
CA ASP A 263 16.38 35.82 8.83
C ASP A 263 15.76 34.41 8.94
N PRO A 264 15.37 33.94 10.15
CA PRO A 264 14.89 32.57 10.37
C PRO A 264 13.55 32.25 9.67
N PHE A 265 12.91 33.24 9.03
CA PHE A 265 11.70 33.06 8.23
C PHE A 265 11.95 32.75 6.75
N SER A 266 13.18 32.94 6.24
CA SER A 266 13.48 32.70 4.82
C SER A 266 13.50 31.21 4.47
N SER A 267 13.93 30.35 5.40
CA SER A 267 13.99 28.89 5.19
C SER A 267 12.60 28.23 5.04
N LEU A 268 11.54 28.87 5.57
CA LEU A 268 10.17 28.35 5.48
C LEU A 268 9.49 28.73 4.15
N LEU A 269 9.87 29.88 3.56
CA LEU A 269 9.45 30.29 2.23
C LEU A 269 10.18 29.54 1.12
N ASP A 270 11.46 29.21 1.31
CA ASP A 270 12.20 28.35 0.36
C ASP A 270 11.64 26.92 0.33
N ALA A 271 11.12 26.40 1.45
CA ALA A 271 10.41 25.11 1.48
C ALA A 271 9.04 25.16 0.78
N LEU A 272 8.48 26.36 0.57
CA LEU A 272 7.19 26.59 -0.10
C LEU A 272 7.35 26.98 -1.58
N GLN A 273 8.54 27.42 -2.02
CA GLN A 273 8.77 27.93 -3.38
C GLN A 273 9.12 26.89 -4.45
N VAL A 274 9.26 25.61 -4.09
CA VAL A 274 9.32 24.50 -5.09
C VAL A 274 7.91 24.08 -5.56
N GLY A 275 6.87 24.81 -5.14
CA GLY A 275 5.49 24.62 -5.61
C GLY A 275 5.22 25.32 -6.94
N ILE A 276 5.11 24.54 -8.01
CA ILE A 276 4.46 24.95 -9.27
C ILE A 276 3.14 25.67 -8.93
N PRO A 277 2.86 26.87 -9.48
CA PRO A 277 1.65 27.60 -9.14
C PRO A 277 0.41 26.80 -9.59
N GLY A 278 -0.42 26.41 -8.62
CA GLY A 278 -1.74 25.83 -8.87
C GLY A 278 -2.01 24.40 -8.37
N LYS A 279 -1.34 23.90 -7.33
CA LYS A 279 -1.68 22.58 -6.76
C LYS A 279 -1.98 22.59 -5.25
N LEU A 280 -3.09 21.93 -4.93
CA LEU A 280 -3.60 21.54 -3.63
C LEU A 280 -2.49 20.88 -2.78
N VAL A 281 -2.26 21.35 -1.56
CA VAL A 281 -1.34 20.70 -0.62
C VAL A 281 -2.15 19.74 0.25
N ALA A 282 -1.97 18.44 0.04
CA ALA A 282 -2.59 17.40 0.85
C ALA A 282 -1.68 17.04 2.04
N PHE A 283 -2.21 17.11 3.26
CA PHE A 283 -1.52 16.62 4.45
C PHE A 283 -2.19 15.33 4.95
N SER A 284 -1.38 14.29 5.18
CA SER A 284 -1.81 13.10 5.91
C SER A 284 -1.46 13.28 7.38
N LEU A 285 -2.46 13.51 8.23
CA LEU A 285 -2.27 13.63 9.68
C LEU A 285 -2.45 12.27 10.35
N CYS A 286 -1.35 11.67 10.78
CA CYS A 286 -1.39 10.53 11.70
C CYS A 286 -1.81 10.99 13.10
N SER A 287 -2.76 10.26 13.70
CA SER A 287 -3.29 10.47 15.05
C SER A 287 -2.17 10.48 16.10
N GLY A 288 -1.89 11.64 16.69
CA GLY A 288 -0.92 11.77 17.78
C GLY A 288 -0.59 13.20 18.19
N TYR A 289 -0.73 14.19 17.30
CA TYR A 289 -0.50 15.58 17.65
C TYR A 289 -1.76 16.26 18.19
N ARG A 290 -1.73 16.61 19.49
CA ARG A 290 -2.55 17.71 20.01
C ARG A 290 -2.28 18.94 19.15
N ILE A 291 -3.30 19.50 18.53
CA ILE A 291 -3.28 20.88 18.05
C ILE A 291 -3.20 21.78 19.30
N GLN A 292 -2.01 21.94 19.87
CA GLN A 292 -1.75 23.05 20.78
C GLN A 292 -1.64 24.30 19.91
N ARG A 293 -2.60 25.21 20.12
CA ARG A 293 -2.64 26.58 19.59
C ARG A 293 -1.25 27.18 19.41
N PHE A 294 -0.73 27.15 18.19
CA PHE A 294 0.19 28.17 17.71
C PHE A 294 -0.62 29.19 16.92
N ILE A 295 -1.43 29.97 17.66
CA ILE A 295 -1.82 31.29 17.21
C ILE A 295 -1.11 32.23 18.18
N GLY A 296 0.13 32.57 17.81
CA GLY A 296 0.84 33.69 18.40
C GLY A 296 -0.05 34.92 18.30
N LYS A 297 -0.11 35.65 19.41
CA LYS A 297 -0.89 36.88 19.57
C LYS A 297 -0.62 37.84 18.40
N SER A 298 -1.69 38.51 17.96
CA SER A 298 -1.75 39.54 16.91
C SER A 298 -1.97 39.07 15.47
N VAL A 299 -3.16 38.54 15.17
CA VAL A 299 -3.85 38.86 13.91
C VAL A 299 -5.35 38.93 14.21
N HIS A 300 -6.01 40.00 13.78
CA HIS A 300 -7.47 40.16 13.85
C HIS A 300 -8.20 38.96 13.23
N ARG A 301 -9.30 38.54 13.87
CA ARG A 301 -10.18 37.43 13.47
C ARG A 301 -10.32 37.33 11.93
N PRO A 302 -9.83 36.27 11.28
CA PRO A 302 -10.34 35.89 9.97
C PRO A 302 -11.54 34.96 10.16
N GLU A 303 -12.62 35.27 9.46
CA GLU A 303 -13.80 34.41 9.31
C GLU A 303 -13.37 33.08 8.69
N THR A 304 -13.52 31.99 9.44
CA THR A 304 -13.22 30.63 8.98
C THR A 304 -14.52 29.97 8.54
N ALA A 305 -14.71 29.83 7.23
CA ALA A 305 -15.82 29.03 6.69
C ALA A 305 -15.42 27.55 6.74
N THR A 306 -16.01 26.80 7.67
CA THR A 306 -15.80 25.35 7.76
C THR A 306 -16.92 24.67 6.98
N VAL A 307 -16.58 24.02 5.86
CA VAL A 307 -17.53 23.20 5.10
C VAL A 307 -17.18 21.74 5.34
N ALA A 308 -17.97 21.05 6.16
CA ALA A 308 -17.84 19.62 6.37
C ALA A 308 -18.57 18.90 5.22
N VAL A 309 -17.81 18.22 4.36
CA VAL A 309 -18.36 17.26 3.39
C VAL A 309 -18.33 15.88 4.05
N ALA A 310 -19.42 15.13 3.93
CA ALA A 310 -19.59 13.84 4.59
C ALA A 310 -18.46 12.86 4.22
N SER A 311 -17.92 12.22 5.27
CA SER A 311 -17.05 11.03 5.26
C SER A 311 -15.68 11.14 4.57
N ARG A 312 -14.67 11.57 5.36
CA ARG A 312 -13.21 11.28 5.26
C ARG A 312 -12.29 12.42 4.78
N ALA A 313 -12.81 13.60 4.44
CA ALA A 313 -11.98 14.77 4.15
C ALA A 313 -12.49 16.04 4.85
N LEU A 314 -11.56 16.79 5.46
CA LEU A 314 -11.77 18.17 5.89
C LEU A 314 -11.11 19.09 4.88
N HIS A 315 -11.92 19.97 4.28
CA HIS A 315 -11.43 21.05 3.47
C HIS A 315 -11.43 22.33 4.30
N LEU A 316 -10.25 22.94 4.45
CA LEU A 316 -10.07 24.19 5.18
C LEU A 316 -9.42 25.22 4.26
N ARG A 317 -10.16 26.28 3.96
CA ARG A 317 -9.64 27.42 3.20
C ARG A 317 -9.16 28.50 4.16
N VAL A 318 -7.88 28.83 4.09
CA VAL A 318 -7.29 29.95 4.84
C VAL A 318 -7.33 31.18 3.94
N ALA A 319 -8.04 32.22 4.38
CA ALA A 319 -8.13 33.50 3.69
C ALA A 319 -6.79 34.27 3.79
N LEU A 320 -5.82 33.89 2.95
CA LEU A 320 -4.57 34.61 2.69
C LEU A 320 -4.64 35.27 1.30
N HIS A 321 -3.67 36.12 0.98
CA HIS A 321 -3.45 36.63 -0.38
C HIS A 321 -2.07 36.17 -0.87
N PRO A 322 -1.99 35.12 -1.73
CA PRO A 322 -3.09 34.32 -2.29
C PRO A 322 -3.71 33.34 -1.27
N PRO A 323 -4.98 32.89 -1.48
CA PRO A 323 -5.65 31.99 -0.56
C PRO A 323 -4.99 30.60 -0.56
N LEU A 324 -4.95 29.96 0.61
CA LEU A 324 -4.39 28.63 0.79
C LEU A 324 -5.53 27.63 1.06
N ASP A 325 -5.69 26.65 0.17
CA ASP A 325 -6.64 25.54 0.34
C ASP A 325 -5.91 24.34 0.93
N ILE A 326 -6.38 23.88 2.10
CA ILE A 326 -5.83 22.73 2.83
C ILE A 326 -6.85 21.61 2.78
N LEU A 327 -6.43 20.44 2.27
CA LEU A 327 -7.22 19.22 2.34
C LEU A 327 -6.57 18.27 3.36
N GLY A 328 -7.29 18.00 4.46
CA GLY A 328 -6.93 17.02 5.46
C GLY A 328 -7.74 15.74 5.27
N VAL A 329 -7.08 14.62 5.01
CA VAL A 329 -7.72 13.29 4.94
C VAL A 329 -7.45 12.57 6.26
N TYR A 330 -8.49 12.07 6.91
CA TYR A 330 -8.37 11.32 8.16
C TYR A 330 -8.40 9.83 7.88
N GLN A 331 -7.40 9.11 8.38
CA GLN A 331 -7.39 7.65 8.43
C GLN A 331 -7.60 7.20 9.89
N TYR A 332 -8.59 6.34 10.14
CA TYR A 332 -8.85 5.83 11.48
C TYR A 332 -7.68 4.95 11.95
N ALA A 333 -7.04 5.31 13.05
CA ALA A 333 -5.96 4.55 13.68
C ALA A 333 -6.53 3.36 14.45
N TRP A 334 -6.95 2.30 13.75
CA TRP A 334 -7.31 1.01 14.38
C TRP A 334 -6.21 -0.05 14.17
N SER A 335 -5.07 0.33 13.57
CA SER A 335 -3.99 -0.59 13.19
C SER A 335 -2.59 -0.14 13.65
N LEU A 336 -2.47 0.52 14.80
CA LEU A 336 -1.17 0.68 15.44
C LEU A 336 -0.98 -0.45 16.46
N PRO A 337 -0.01 -1.37 16.28
CA PRO A 337 0.43 -2.19 17.40
C PRO A 337 1.01 -1.25 18.47
N ASN A 338 0.70 -1.54 19.75
CA ASN A 338 1.27 -0.85 20.91
C ASN A 338 2.80 -0.96 20.88
N ALA A 339 3.47 -0.02 20.24
CA ALA A 339 4.91 0.14 20.29
C ALA A 339 5.20 1.58 20.71
N LEU A 340 4.93 1.88 21.99
CA LEU A 340 5.47 2.99 22.78
C LEU A 340 4.99 2.79 24.22
N GLN A 341 5.55 1.78 24.92
CA GLN A 341 5.62 1.88 26.39
C GLN A 341 6.82 2.77 26.72
N PRO A 342 6.65 3.89 27.44
CA PRO A 342 7.78 4.64 27.96
C PRO A 342 8.43 3.79 29.06
N GLU A 343 9.72 3.50 28.90
CA GLU A 343 10.52 2.97 30.01
C GLU A 343 10.41 3.93 31.21
N GLY A 344 10.17 3.34 32.37
CA GLY A 344 10.04 4.05 33.64
C GLY A 344 11.34 4.73 34.07
N PRO A 345 11.27 5.62 35.07
CA PRO A 345 12.40 6.46 35.45
C PRO A 345 13.44 5.68 36.24
N TYR A 346 14.69 6.01 35.97
CA TYR A 346 15.84 5.76 36.82
C TYR A 346 15.57 6.17 38.27
N VAL A 347 15.87 5.26 39.21
CA VAL A 347 16.42 5.55 40.54
C VAL A 347 17.64 4.68 40.71
#